data_AF-M0CQQ0-F1
#
_entry.id   AF-M0CQQ0-F1
#
_cell.length_a   1.000
_cell.length_b   1.000
_cell.length_c   1.000
_cell.angle_alpha   90.00
_cell.angle_beta   90.00
_cell.angle_gamma   90.00
#
_symmetry.space_group_name_H-M   'P 1'
#
loop_
_entity.id
_entity.type
_entity.pdbx_description
1 polymer ?
#
loop_
_entity_poly.entity_id
_entity_poly.type
_entity_poly.pdbx_seq_one_letter_code
_entity_poly.pdbx_strand_id
1 'polypeptide(L)' 'MEYYDRLLGGMLASLLVGAAVGLHPAVRFNVGLLGGAVVATVFLWDAIVRRPPIPTSEPGYAAAAVIWHVVIIAFLIAGL' A
#
# COMPACT_ATOMS: atom_id res chain seq x y z
N MET A 1 -13.77 -8.75 -13.98
CA MET A 1 -12.71 -8.17 -13.13
C MET A 1 -13.20 -8.24 -11.72
N GLU A 2 -12.76 -9.27 -11.02
CA GLU A 2 -12.98 -9.44 -9.59
C GLU A 2 -12.57 -8.17 -8.83
N TYR A 3 -13.22 -7.92 -7.70
CA TYR A 3 -13.00 -6.74 -6.87
C TYR A 3 -11.51 -6.54 -6.49
N TYR A 4 -10.81 -7.63 -6.17
CA TYR A 4 -9.39 -7.62 -5.84
C TYR A 4 -8.49 -7.32 -7.04
N ASP A 5 -8.86 -7.73 -8.25
CA ASP A 5 -8.11 -7.38 -9.47
C ASP A 5 -8.16 -5.88 -9.73
N ARG A 6 -9.32 -5.26 -9.46
CA ARG A 6 -9.47 -3.81 -9.60
C ARG A 6 -8.62 -3.06 -8.57
N LEU A 7 -8.55 -3.55 -7.34
CA LEU A 7 -7.67 -3.03 -6.29
C LEU A 7 -6.21 -3.16 -6.69
N LEU A 8 -5.79 -4.34 -7.17
CA LEU A 8 -4.42 -4.59 -7.60
C LEU A 8 -4.03 -3.70 -8.78
N GLY A 9 -4.93 -3.56 -9.76
CA GLY A 9 -4.76 -2.63 -10.87
C GLY A 9 -4.67 -1.17 -10.41
N GLY A 10 -5.45 -0.78 -9.39
CA GLY A 10 -5.38 0.55 -8.77
C GLY A 10 -4.04 0.82 -8.07
N MET A 11 -3.50 -0.16 -7.34
CA MET A 11 -2.18 -0.06 -6.71
C MET A 11 -1.09 0.09 -7.77
N LEU A 12 -1.10 -0.76 -8.79
CA LEU A 12 -0.14 -0.69 -9.90
C LEU A 12 -0.21 0.66 -10.61
N ALA A 13 -1.41 1.13 -10.95
CA ALA A 13 -1.61 2.42 -11.57
C ALA A 13 -1.08 3.57 -10.68
N SER A 14 -1.33 3.52 -9.38
CA SER A 14 -0.85 4.55 -8.43
C SER A 14 0.67 4.62 -8.38
N LEU A 15 1.34 3.46 -8.36
CA LEU A 15 2.79 3.37 -8.39
C LEU A 15 3.36 3.88 -9.71
N LEU A 16 2.77 3.48 -10.85
CA LEU A 16 3.19 3.93 -12.17
C LEU A 16 3.00 5.45 -12.34
N VAL A 17 1.88 6.00 -11.86
CA VAL A 17 1.64 7.45 -11.86
C VAL A 17 2.67 8.15 -10.97
N GLY A 18 2.94 7.66 -9.76
CA GLY A 18 3.97 8.22 -8.88
C GLY A 18 5.36 8.20 -9.51
N ALA A 19 5.74 7.08 -10.13
CA ALA A 19 6.98 6.94 -10.86
C ALA A 19 7.06 7.92 -12.04
N ALA A 20 5.99 8.07 -12.83
CA ALA A 20 5.92 9.01 -13.94
C ALA A 20 6.02 10.48 -13.47
N VAL A 21 5.35 10.83 -12.37
CA VAL A 21 5.51 12.15 -11.73
C VAL A 21 6.96 12.37 -11.30
N GLY A 22 7.62 11.33 -10.79
CA GLY A 22 9.04 11.34 -10.43
C GLY A 22 10.02 11.52 -11.60
N LEU A 23 9.57 11.40 -12.85
CA LEU A 23 10.37 11.73 -14.04
C LEU A 23 10.36 13.24 -14.35
N HIS A 24 9.46 14.00 -13.73
CA HIS A 24 9.40 15.44 -13.91
C HIS A 24 10.63 16.11 -13.26
N PRO A 25 11.35 17.03 -13.93
CA PRO A 25 12.59 17.62 -13.40
C PRO A 25 12.45 18.34 -12.04
N ALA A 26 11.26 18.83 -11.74
CA ALA A 26 10.97 19.50 -10.47
C ALA A 26 10.68 18.55 -9.29
N VAL A 27 10.62 17.23 -9.53
CA VAL A 27 10.27 16.23 -8.52
C VAL A 27 11.39 15.21 -8.44
N ARG A 28 11.91 14.96 -7.22
CA ARG A 28 12.84 13.85 -7.02
C ARG A 28 12.09 12.54 -7.25
N PHE A 29 12.68 11.62 -8.00
CA PHE A 29 12.04 10.34 -8.34
C PHE A 29 11.48 9.59 -7.11
N ASN A 30 12.24 9.53 -6.01
CA ASN A 30 11.82 8.87 -4.78
C ASN A 30 10.59 9.53 -4.14
N VAL A 31 10.41 10.85 -4.27
CA VAL A 31 9.25 11.59 -3.75
C VAL A 31 8.01 11.30 -4.59
N GLY A 32 8.14 11.27 -5.92
CA GLY A 32 7.05 10.89 -6.81
C GLY A 32 6.58 9.45 -6.55
N LEU A 33 7.54 8.52 -6.46
CA LEU A 33 7.26 7.13 -6.15
C LEU A 33 6.63 6.95 -4.77
N LEU A 34 7.13 7.66 -3.75
CA LEU A 34 6.54 7.67 -2.40
C LEU A 34 5.08 8.13 -2.42
N GLY A 35 4.77 9.20 -3.18
CA GLY A 35 3.39 9.66 -3.35
C GLY A 35 2.49 8.58 -3.96
N GLY A 36 2.97 7.89 -5.00
CA GLY A 36 2.26 6.75 -5.59
C GLY A 36 2.06 5.59 -4.62
N ALA A 37 3.06 5.31 -3.79
CA ALA A 37 3.00 4.26 -2.76
C ALA A 37 1.98 4.60 -1.67
N VAL A 38 1.92 5.85 -1.20
CA VAL A 38 0.92 6.30 -0.22
C VAL A 38 -0.51 6.10 -0.76
N VAL A 39 -0.75 6.44 -2.02
CA VAL A 39 -2.05 6.20 -2.67
C VAL A 39 -2.32 4.70 -2.79
N ALA A 40 -1.34 3.88 -3.17
CA ALA A 40 -1.45 2.43 -3.21
C ALA A 40 -1.80 1.82 -1.83
N THR A 41 -1.24 2.37 -0.76
CA THR A 41 -1.53 1.95 0.62
C THR A 41 -3.01 2.17 0.98
N VAL A 42 -3.69 3.17 0.43
CA VAL A 42 -5.14 3.37 0.67
C VAL A 42 -5.95 2.21 0.08
N PHE A 43 -5.61 1.76 -1.13
CA PHE A 43 -6.22 0.58 -1.72
C PHE A 43 -5.92 -0.67 -0.89
N LEU A 44 -4.67 -0.81 -0.43
CA LEU A 44 -4.26 -1.94 0.40
C LEU A 44 -5.03 -1.98 1.73
N TRP A 45 -5.26 -0.81 2.33
CA TRP A 45 -6.05 -0.68 3.55
C TRP A 45 -7.51 -1.11 3.35
N ASP A 46 -8.13 -0.71 2.24
CA ASP A 46 -9.49 -1.14 1.90
C ASP A 46 -9.57 -2.66 1.71
N ALA A 47 -8.55 -3.26 1.08
CA ALA A 47 -8.46 -4.69 0.84
C ALA A 47 -8.21 -5.50 2.11
N ILE A 48 -7.31 -5.06 2.99
CA ILE A 48 -6.92 -5.82 4.18
C ILE A 48 -7.89 -5.57 5.33
N VAL A 49 -8.32 -4.33 5.57
CA VAL A 49 -9.02 -3.96 6.81
C VAL A 49 -10.53 -3.86 6.62
N ARG A 50 -10.99 -3.28 5.51
CA ARG A 50 -12.42 -3.05 5.30
C ARG A 50 -13.13 -4.26 4.70
N ARG A 51 -12.50 -4.90 3.72
CA ARG A 51 -13.06 -6.04 2.98
C ARG A 51 -12.01 -7.14 2.81
N PRO A 52 -11.56 -7.77 3.92
CA PRO A 52 -10.59 -8.85 3.85
C PRO A 52 -11.12 -10.05 3.06
N PRO A 53 -10.26 -10.72 2.27
CA PRO A 53 -10.63 -11.93 1.53
C PRO A 53 -10.79 -13.15 2.43
N ILE A 54 -10.23 -13.09 3.65
CA ILE A 54 -10.26 -14.16 4.65
C ILE A 54 -11.09 -13.73 5.86
N PRO A 55 -11.79 -14.67 6.54
CA PRO A 55 -12.57 -14.34 7.73
C PRO A 55 -11.69 -13.73 8.83
N THR A 56 -12.11 -12.60 9.38
CA THR A 56 -11.37 -11.90 10.45
C THR A 56 -11.35 -12.65 11.78
N SER A 57 -12.17 -13.71 11.91
CA SER A 57 -12.18 -14.62 13.06
C SER A 57 -11.01 -15.61 13.07
N GLU A 58 -10.27 -15.74 11.96
CA GLU A 58 -9.13 -16.63 11.92
C GLU A 58 -7.91 -16.02 12.63
N PRO A 59 -7.21 -16.77 13.51
CA PRO A 59 -6.05 -16.26 14.24
C PRO A 59 -4.94 -15.73 13.33
N GLY A 60 -4.80 -16.31 12.13
CA GLY A 60 -3.80 -15.91 11.13
C GLY A 60 -4.00 -14.48 10.61
N TYR A 61 -5.25 -14.02 10.51
CA TYR A 61 -5.55 -12.65 10.07
C TYR A 61 -5.07 -11.62 11.10
N ALA A 62 -5.37 -11.86 12.39
CA ALA A 62 -4.95 -10.97 13.47
C ALA A 62 -3.41 -10.92 13.58
N ALA A 63 -2.73 -12.06 13.49
CA ALA A 63 -1.27 -12.12 13.50
C ALA A 63 -0.67 -11.35 12.32
N ALA A 64 -1.17 -11.55 11.10
CA ALA A 64 -0.69 -10.86 9.91
C ALA A 64 -0.90 -9.34 10.02
N ALA A 65 -2.06 -8.90 10.51
CA ALA A 65 -2.36 -7.49 10.73
C ALA A 65 -1.41 -6.86 11.78
N VAL A 66 -1.17 -7.54 12.91
CA VAL A 66 -0.23 -7.05 13.93
C VAL A 66 1.19 -6.94 13.39
N ILE A 67 1.68 -7.99 12.72
CA ILE A 67 3.03 -8.01 12.12
C ILE A 67 3.18 -6.85 11.13
N TRP A 68 2.19 -6.64 10.26
CA TRP A 68 2.19 -5.55 9.29
C TRP A 68 2.35 -4.17 9.96
N HIS A 69 1.55 -3.88 10.98
CA HIS A 69 1.63 -2.59 11.68
C HIS A 69 2.94 -2.42 12.45
N VAL A 70 3.44 -3.48 13.09
CA VAL A 70 4.73 -3.45 13.81
C VAL A 70 5.88 -3.17 12.84
N VAL A 71 5.89 -3.80 11.65
CA VAL A 71 6.91 -3.54 10.63
C VAL A 71 6.83 -2.10 10.13
N ILE A 72 5.63 -1.57 9.86
CA ILE A 72 5.46 -0.16 9.47
C ILE A 72 5.99 0.78 10.55
N ILE A 73 5.60 0.57 11.80
CA ILE A 73 6.04 1.41 12.93
C ILE A 73 7.57 1.34 13.06
N ALA A 74 8.16 0.15 12.95
CA ALA A 74 9.60 -0.02 13.00
C ALA A 74 10.32 0.74 11.87
N PHE A 75 9.79 0.67 10.64
CA PHE A 75 10.32 1.44 9.50
C PHE A 75 10.26 2.95 9.74
N LEU A 76 9.12 3.44 10.24
CA LEU A 76 8.94 4.87 10.55
C LEU A 76 9.89 5.36 11.66
N ILE A 77 10.10 4.55 12.71
CA ILE A 77 11.04 4.87 13.79
C ILE A 77 12.49 4.82 13.30
N ALA A 78 12.82 3.87 12.42
CA ALA A 78 14.16 3.74 11.84
C ALA A 78 14.53 4.88 10.88
N GLY A 79 13.56 5.74 10.51
CA GLY A 79 13.79 6.90 9.65
C GLY A 79 14.00 6.57 8.17
N LEU A 80 13.41 5.46 7.70
CA LEU A 80 13.50 4.98 6.32
C LEU A 80 12.24 5.29 5.50
#